data_AF-A0ABD4T666-F1
#
_entry.id   AF-A0ABD4T666-F1
#
_cell.length_a   1.000
_cell.length_b   1.000
_cell.length_c   1.000
_cell.angle_alpha   90.00
_cell.angle_beta   90.00
_cell.angle_gamma   90.00
#
_symmetry.space_group_name_H-M   'P 1'
#
loop_
_entity.id
_entity.type
_entity.pdbx_description
1 polymer ?
#
loop_
_entity_poly.entity_id
_entity_poly.type
_entity_poly.pdbx_seq_one_letter_code
_entity_poly.pdbx_strand_id
1 'polypeptide(L)'
;MQLEIHVLQSFPPANLNRDENGMPKSTVFGGRSRARISSQCQKRAVRKFYQDYAELNPEQFADRSRNWLPELKKLLVEQGIDEEKAAIAARLALVEG
;
A
#
# COMPACT_ATOMS: atom_id res chain seq x y z
N MET A 1 -23.48 -3.52 13.00
CA MET A 1 -23.43 -4.72 12.15
C MET A 1 -21.97 -5.10 11.95
N GLN A 2 -21.60 -6.37 12.13
CA GLN A 2 -20.26 -6.89 11.86
C GLN A 2 -20.35 -7.90 10.71
N LEU A 3 -19.43 -7.84 9.76
CA LEU A 3 -19.32 -8.78 8.64
C LEU A 3 -18.00 -9.54 8.77
N GLU A 4 -18.08 -10.86 8.81
CA GLU A 4 -16.92 -11.75 8.89
C GLU A 4 -16.82 -12.62 7.64
N ILE A 5 -15.60 -12.78 7.13
CA ILE A 5 -15.33 -13.53 5.90
C ILE A 5 -14.21 -14.54 6.20
N HIS A 6 -14.51 -15.83 6.00
CA HIS A 6 -13.58 -16.94 6.18
C HIS A 6 -13.35 -17.64 4.85
N VAL A 7 -12.08 -17.83 4.47
CA VAL A 7 -11.71 -18.43 3.18
C VAL A 7 -10.68 -19.53 3.39
N LEU A 8 -10.94 -20.69 2.78
CA LEU A 8 -9.96 -21.76 2.59
C LEU A 8 -9.59 -21.81 1.11
N GLN A 9 -8.34 -21.49 0.79
CA GLN A 9 -7.84 -21.46 -0.57
C GLN A 9 -6.57 -22.30 -0.69
N SER A 10 -6.60 -23.26 -1.60
CA SER A 10 -5.44 -24.06 -1.97
C SER A 10 -4.65 -23.36 -3.07
N PHE A 11 -3.33 -23.50 -3.03
CA PHE A 11 -2.42 -23.00 -4.05
C PHE A 11 -1.53 -24.14 -4.54
N PRO A 12 -1.16 -24.18 -5.85
CA PRO A 12 -0.08 -25.04 -6.30
C PRO A 12 1.25 -24.63 -5.63
N PRO A 13 2.30 -25.46 -5.71
CA PRO A 13 3.63 -25.10 -5.19
C PRO A 13 4.10 -23.74 -5.73
N ALA A 14 4.13 -22.73 -4.88
CA ALA A 14 4.46 -21.36 -5.26
C ALA A 14 5.01 -20.58 -4.05
N ASN A 15 5.87 -19.60 -4.34
CA ASN A 15 6.41 -18.70 -3.31
C ASN A 15 5.66 -17.35 -3.34
N LEU A 16 4.43 -17.37 -2.79
CA LEU A 16 3.47 -16.26 -2.85
C LEU A 16 3.89 -15.04 -2.03
N ASN A 17 4.62 -15.24 -0.94
CA ASN A 17 5.13 -14.17 -0.09
C ASN A 17 6.49 -14.57 0.49
N ARG A 18 7.52 -13.75 0.22
CA ARG A 18 8.91 -13.98 0.62
C ARG A 18 9.34 -13.12 1.81
N ASP A 19 10.39 -13.56 2.51
CA ASP A 19 11.17 -12.77 3.46
C ASP A 19 12.36 -12.06 2.77
N GLU A 20 13.20 -11.41 3.58
CA GLU A 20 14.39 -10.67 3.12
C GLU A 20 15.45 -11.57 2.45
N ASN A 21 15.44 -12.87 2.77
CA ASN A 21 16.34 -13.87 2.20
C ASN A 21 15.72 -14.57 0.97
N GLY A 22 14.53 -14.17 0.54
CA GLY A 22 13.81 -14.76 -0.58
C GLY A 22 13.06 -16.06 -0.27
N MET A 23 13.08 -16.51 0.98
CA MET A 23 12.42 -17.73 1.44
C MET A 23 10.92 -17.50 1.65
N PRO A 24 10.05 -18.52 1.46
CA PRO A 24 8.64 -18.39 1.76
C PRO A 24 8.43 -17.97 3.23
N LYS A 25 7.63 -16.93 3.43
CA LYS A 25 7.30 -16.46 4.76
C LYS A 25 6.53 -17.55 5.52
N SER A 26 6.90 -17.78 6.77
CA SER A 26 6.32 -18.86 7.59
C SER A 26 5.98 -18.39 9.01
N THR A 27 5.22 -19.21 9.73
CA THR A 27 4.91 -19.02 11.15
C THR A 27 4.69 -20.38 11.81
N VAL A 28 4.89 -20.46 13.12
CA VAL A 28 4.50 -21.64 13.90
C VAL A 28 3.04 -21.52 14.31
N PHE A 29 2.24 -22.56 14.05
CA PHE A 29 0.85 -22.64 14.49
C PHE A 29 0.50 -24.08 14.87
N GLY A 30 0.08 -24.30 16.11
CA GLY A 30 -0.16 -25.63 16.66
C GLY A 30 1.11 -26.50 16.71
N GLY A 31 2.26 -25.92 17.05
CA GLY A 31 3.53 -26.65 17.17
C GLY A 31 4.15 -27.13 15.85
N ARG A 32 3.63 -26.67 14.70
CA ARG A 32 4.15 -26.99 13.36
C ARG A 32 4.39 -25.71 12.57
N SER A 33 5.43 -25.71 11.73
CA SER A 33 5.68 -24.63 10.78
C SER A 33 4.64 -24.66 9.65
N ARG A 34 4.13 -23.50 9.28
CA ARG A 34 3.19 -23.31 8.17
C ARG A 34 3.62 -22.15 7.30
N ALA A 35 3.43 -22.27 5.99
CA ALA A 35 3.53 -21.13 5.09
C ALA A 35 2.51 -20.06 5.50
N ARG A 36 2.91 -18.80 5.40
CA ARG A 36 2.10 -17.64 5.77
C ARG A 36 2.13 -16.62 4.65
N ILE A 37 0.96 -16.16 4.26
CA ILE A 37 0.81 -14.94 3.46
C ILE A 37 0.54 -13.82 4.45
N SER A 38 1.38 -12.78 4.44
CA SER A 38 1.21 -11.66 5.37
C SER A 38 -0.03 -10.82 5.02
N SER A 39 -0.66 -10.22 6.04
CA SER A 39 -1.87 -9.43 5.84
C SER A 39 -1.62 -8.21 4.97
N GLN A 40 -0.44 -7.59 5.06
CA GLN A 40 -0.03 -6.50 4.17
C GLN A 40 0.08 -6.94 2.70
N CYS A 41 0.54 -8.16 2.43
CA CYS A 41 0.63 -8.71 1.08
C CYS A 41 -0.78 -8.86 0.48
N GLN A 42 -1.69 -9.47 1.24
CA GLN A 42 -3.10 -9.63 0.83
C GLN A 42 -3.79 -8.27 0.65
N LYS A 43 -3.68 -7.36 1.62
CA LYS A 43 -4.30 -6.03 1.55
C LYS A 43 -3.79 -5.22 0.35
N ARG A 44 -2.50 -5.32 0.00
CA ARG A 44 -1.96 -4.67 -1.20
C ARG A 44 -2.53 -5.29 -2.48
N ALA A 45 -2.60 -6.63 -2.55
CA ALA A 45 -3.15 -7.32 -3.71
C ALA A 45 -4.62 -6.94 -3.93
N VAL A 46 -5.42 -6.95 -2.86
CA VAL A 46 -6.82 -6.48 -2.89
C VAL A 46 -6.90 -5.03 -3.34
N ARG A 47 -6.15 -4.11 -2.72
CA ARG A 47 -6.19 -2.69 -3.10
C ARG A 47 -5.92 -2.47 -4.58
N LYS A 48 -4.87 -3.09 -5.12
CA LYS A 48 -4.53 -2.98 -6.55
C LYS A 48 -5.62 -3.56 -7.44
N PHE A 49 -6.15 -4.73 -7.08
CA PHE A 49 -7.25 -5.33 -7.83
C PHE A 49 -8.46 -4.39 -7.92
N TYR A 50 -8.86 -3.76 -6.81
CA TYR A 50 -9.99 -2.82 -6.84
C TYR A 50 -9.66 -1.52 -7.60
N GLN A 51 -8.41 -1.02 -7.51
CA GLN A 51 -7.98 0.15 -8.29
C GLN A 51 -8.06 -0.12 -9.80
N ASP A 52 -7.72 -1.33 -10.23
CA ASP A 52 -7.64 -1.68 -11.66
C ASP A 52 -8.98 -2.16 -12.25
N TYR A 53 -9.86 -2.76 -11.44
CA TYR A 53 -11.03 -3.50 -11.93
C TYR A 53 -12.37 -3.10 -11.32
N ALA A 54 -12.42 -2.29 -10.26
CA ALA A 54 -13.70 -1.89 -9.66
C ALA A 54 -14.23 -0.61 -10.30
N GLU A 55 -15.55 -0.52 -10.48
CA GLU A 55 -16.25 0.69 -10.89
C GLU A 55 -16.40 1.67 -9.71
N LEU A 56 -15.28 2.10 -9.14
CA LEU A 56 -15.20 3.05 -8.02
C LEU A 56 -14.53 4.34 -8.49
N ASN A 57 -14.89 5.46 -7.85
CA ASN A 57 -14.22 6.73 -8.13
C ASN A 57 -12.74 6.63 -7.71
N PRO A 58 -11.76 6.90 -8.60
CA PRO A 58 -10.33 6.89 -8.28
C PRO A 58 -9.94 7.71 -7.04
N GLU A 59 -10.66 8.79 -6.75
CA GLU A 59 -10.43 9.65 -5.57
C GLU A 59 -10.68 8.94 -4.23
N GLN A 60 -11.40 7.81 -4.25
CA GLN A 60 -11.63 6.98 -3.05
C GLN A 60 -10.41 6.15 -2.66
N PHE A 61 -9.39 6.09 -3.52
CA PHE A 61 -8.16 5.37 -3.23
C PHE A 61 -7.07 6.32 -2.73
N ALA A 62 -6.36 5.87 -1.69
CA ALA A 62 -5.18 6.57 -1.19
C ALA A 62 -3.90 6.04 -1.85
N ASP A 63 -3.08 6.97 -2.32
CA ASP A 63 -1.74 6.73 -2.84
C ASP A 63 -0.71 6.64 -1.71
N ARG A 64 0.37 5.89 -1.96
CA ARG A 64 1.47 5.70 -1.00
C ARG A 64 2.79 5.99 -1.70
N SER A 65 3.42 7.09 -1.33
CA SER A 65 4.76 7.47 -1.76
C SER A 65 5.61 7.90 -0.57
N ARG A 66 6.93 7.81 -0.71
CA ARG A 66 7.90 8.55 0.14
C ARG A 66 8.37 9.83 -0.52
N ASN A 67 8.12 9.98 -1.83
CA ASN A 67 8.44 11.16 -2.61
C ASN A 67 7.12 11.84 -2.97
N TRP A 68 6.69 12.76 -2.12
CA TRP A 68 5.49 13.59 -2.32
C TRP A 68 5.84 15.03 -2.70
N LEU A 69 7.13 15.37 -2.65
CA LEU A 69 7.60 16.73 -2.84
C LEU A 69 7.27 17.26 -4.24
N PRO A 70 7.51 16.52 -5.35
CA PRO A 70 7.15 16.97 -6.69
C PRO A 70 5.64 17.21 -6.85
N GLU A 71 4.82 16.29 -6.33
CA GLU A 71 3.36 16.32 -6.45
C GLU A 71 2.78 17.50 -5.66
N LEU A 72 3.20 17.69 -4.40
CA LEU A 72 2.76 18.80 -3.58
C LEU A 72 3.20 20.15 -4.15
N LYS A 73 4.46 20.26 -4.60
CA LYS A 73 4.95 21.48 -5.25
C LYS A 73 4.10 21.83 -6.46
N LYS A 74 3.81 20.85 -7.32
CA LYS A 74 2.97 21.04 -8.50
C LYS A 74 1.58 21.56 -8.11
N LEU A 75 0.93 20.94 -7.13
CA LEU A 75 -0.40 21.37 -6.67
C LEU A 75 -0.39 22.81 -6.12
N LEU A 76 0.65 23.20 -5.36
CA LEU A 76 0.77 24.55 -4.83
C LEU A 76 0.99 25.60 -5.93
N VAL A 77 1.80 25.27 -6.95
CA VAL A 77 2.02 26.15 -8.10
C VAL A 77 0.75 26.31 -8.93
N GLU A 78 -0.03 25.24 -9.12
CA GLU A 78 -1.34 25.30 -9.78
C GLU A 78 -2.35 26.18 -9.03
N GLN A 79 -2.18 26.35 -7.72
CA GLN A 79 -2.94 27.29 -6.88
C GLN A 79 -2.38 28.72 -6.89
N GLY A 80 -1.37 29.01 -7.72
CA GLY A 80 -0.80 30.35 -7.89
C GLY A 80 0.30 30.70 -6.89
N ILE A 81 0.84 29.72 -6.16
CA ILE A 81 1.99 29.94 -5.27
C ILE A 81 3.27 29.94 -6.10
N ASP A 82 4.11 30.95 -5.87
CA ASP A 82 5.44 31.05 -6.48
C ASP A 82 6.26 29.77 -6.29
N GLU A 83 7.04 29.39 -7.30
CA GLU A 83 7.71 28.09 -7.38
C GLU A 83 8.68 27.84 -6.22
N GLU A 84 9.40 28.87 -5.78
CA GLU A 84 10.37 28.78 -4.69
C GLU A 84 9.64 28.63 -3.35
N LYS A 85 8.58 29.41 -3.15
CA LYS A 85 7.71 29.32 -1.96
C LYS A 85 6.98 27.99 -1.88
N ALA A 86 6.49 27.47 -3.00
CA ALA A 86 5.82 26.18 -3.09
C ALA A 86 6.75 25.03 -2.68
N ALA A 87 8.01 25.08 -3.11
CA ALA A 87 9.01 24.07 -2.75
C ALA A 87 9.32 24.08 -1.23
N ILE A 88 9.45 25.27 -0.64
CA ILE A 88 9.69 25.42 0.81
C ILE A 88 8.49 24.92 1.59
N ALA A 89 7.28 25.36 1.24
CA ALA A 89 6.04 24.96 1.90
C ALA A 89 5.81 23.44 1.84
N ALA A 90 6.01 22.83 0.66
CA ALA A 90 5.87 21.38 0.50
C ALA A 90 6.91 20.59 1.32
N ARG A 91 8.15 21.08 1.45
CA ARG A 91 9.15 20.45 2.33
C ARG A 91 8.76 20.53 3.79
N LEU A 92 8.35 21.70 4.26
CA LEU A 92 7.92 21.89 5.66
C LEU A 92 6.77 20.94 6.01
N ALA A 93 5.75 20.87 5.14
CA ALA A 93 4.61 19.98 5.32
C ALA A 93 4.99 18.48 5.39
N LEU A 94 6.07 18.07 4.72
CA LEU A 94 6.54 16.68 4.71
C LEU A 94 7.51 16.34 5.85
N VAL A 95 8.14 17.34 6.48
CA VAL A 95 9.10 17.15 7.58
C VAL A 95 8.41 17.23 8.94
N GLU A 96 7.38 18.07 9.07
CA GLU A 96 6.63 18.26 10.32
C GLU A 96 5.40 17.34 10.44
N GLY A 97 5.03 16.63 9.38
CA GLY A 97 3.87 15.72 9.31
C GLY A 97 4.17 14.26 9.63
#